data_AF-A0A536W241-F1
#
_entry.id   AF-A0A536W241-F1
#
_cell.length_a   1.000
_cell.length_b   1.000
_cell.length_c   1.000
_cell.angle_alpha   90.00
_cell.angle_beta   90.00
_cell.angle_gamma   90.00
#
_symmetry.space_group_name_H-M   'P 1'
#
loop_
_entity.id
_entity.type
_entity.pdbx_description
1 polymer ?
#
loop_
_entity_poly.entity_id
_entity_poly.type
_entity_poly.pdbx_seq_one_letter_code
_entity_poly.pdbx_strand_id
1 'polypeptide(L)' 'PDHAFIPFHFSGWWQGTDMLPHYPDGAAPIVRGEAVNTATTYGYDRVTMMQESKTTVCQIERA' A
#
# COMPACT_ATOMS: atom_id res chain seq x y z
N PRO A 1 -10.47 -0.88 -17.35
CA PRO A 1 -11.01 -0.97 -15.98
C PRO A 1 -10.80 -2.38 -15.44
N ASP A 2 -9.54 -2.66 -15.15
CA ASP A 2 -8.97 -3.98 -14.87
C ASP A 2 -7.72 -3.86 -13.98
N HIS A 3 -7.17 -2.65 -13.84
CA HIS A 3 -5.99 -2.35 -13.03
C HIS A 3 -6.31 -1.32 -11.96
N ALA A 4 -5.74 -1.53 -10.77
CA ALA A 4 -5.73 -0.57 -9.67
C ALA A 4 -4.30 -0.02 -9.52
N PHE A 5 -4.17 1.29 -9.32
CA PHE A 5 -2.91 1.90 -8.97
C PHE A 5 -2.96 2.40 -7.53
N ILE A 6 -2.00 1.94 -6.72
CA ILE A 6 -1.86 2.31 -5.31
C ILE A 6 -0.36 2.54 -5.07
N PRO A 7 0.04 3.69 -4.49
CA PRO A 7 1.42 3.94 -4.07
C PRO A 7 1.98 2.85 -3.15
N PHE A 8 3.25 2.49 -3.38
CA PHE A 8 3.88 1.34 -2.71
C PHE A 8 4.12 1.55 -1.21
N HIS A 9 4.37 2.78 -0.80
CA HIS A 9 4.59 3.16 0.59
C HIS A 9 3.56 4.21 1.00
N PHE A 10 2.59 3.81 1.82
CA PHE A 10 1.76 4.72 2.59
C PHE A 10 2.06 4.56 4.07
N SER A 11 1.93 5.66 4.82
CA SER A 11 2.19 5.70 6.26
C SER A 11 1.06 6.42 6.98
N GLY A 12 -0.13 5.84 7.09
CA GLY A 12 -1.21 6.48 7.85
C GLY A 12 -1.14 6.20 9.36
N TRP A 13 -0.73 4.98 9.69
CA TRP A 13 -0.73 4.46 11.04
C TRP A 13 0.62 3.81 11.34
N TRP A 14 1.22 4.13 12.48
CA TRP A 14 2.48 3.55 12.92
C TRP A 14 2.30 2.88 14.28
N GLN A 15 2.30 1.55 14.30
CA GLN A 15 2.08 0.75 15.52
C GLN A 15 0.84 1.19 16.31
N GLY A 16 -0.26 1.51 15.61
CA GLY A 16 -1.51 2.00 16.21
C GLY A 16 -1.56 3.51 16.50
N THR A 17 -0.46 4.25 16.27
CA THR A 17 -0.44 5.72 16.36
C THR A 17 -0.84 6.34 15.03
N ASP A 18 -1.79 7.28 15.06
CA ASP A 18 -2.14 8.08 13.88
C ASP A 18 -1.02 9.08 13.55
N MET A 19 -0.50 9.03 12.33
CA MET A 19 0.59 9.90 11.87
C MET A 19 0.09 11.22 11.25
N LEU A 20 -1.23 11.49 11.28
CA LEU A 20 -1.85 12.73 10.79
C LEU A 20 -1.10 14.03 11.18
N PRO A 21 -0.60 14.21 12.43
CA PRO A 21 0.08 15.45 12.83
C PRO A 21 1.36 15.76 12.06
N HIS A 22 1.92 14.76 11.35
CA HIS A 22 3.16 14.89 10.60
C HIS A 22 2.93 15.15 9.12
N TYR A 23 1.68 15.18 8.67
CA TYR A 23 1.33 15.44 7.27
C TYR A 23 1.04 16.92 7.01
N PRO A 24 1.42 17.46 5.84
CA PRO A 24 0.95 18.76 5.39
C PRO A 24 -0.58 18.82 5.32
N ASP A 25 -1.12 20.01 5.54
CA ASP A 25 -2.56 20.23 5.46
C ASP A 25 -3.13 19.80 4.10
N GLY A 26 -4.24 19.05 4.14
CA GLY A 26 -4.91 18.53 2.95
C GLY A 26 -4.25 17.31 2.31
N ALA A 27 -3.06 16.88 2.75
CA ALA A 27 -2.40 15.69 2.20
C ALA A 27 -3.07 14.39 2.66
N ALA A 28 -3.62 14.36 3.89
CA ALA A 28 -4.10 13.15 4.54
C ALA A 28 -5.05 12.26 3.69
N PRO A 29 -6.06 12.79 2.96
CA PRO A 29 -6.93 11.95 2.13
C PRO A 29 -6.21 11.22 0.98
N ILE A 30 -5.03 11.69 0.59
CA ILE A 30 -4.24 11.17 -0.53
C ILE A 30 -3.15 10.22 -0.04
N VAL A 31 -2.57 10.51 1.13
CA VAL A 31 -1.35 9.85 1.63
C VAL A 31 -1.58 8.92 2.82
N ARG A 32 -2.78 8.94 3.40
CA ARG A 32 -3.11 8.15 4.59
C ARG A 32 -3.78 6.84 4.17
N GLY A 33 -3.19 5.74 4.59
CA GLY A 33 -3.71 4.40 4.37
C GLY A 33 -2.78 3.36 4.97
N GLU A 34 -3.22 2.10 4.90
CA GLU A 34 -2.33 0.96 5.13
C GLU A 34 -1.38 0.79 3.95
N ALA A 35 -0.19 0.27 4.22
CA ALA A 35 0.81 0.08 3.19
C ALA A 35 0.40 -1.05 2.23
N VAL A 36 0.53 -0.83 0.91
CA VAL A 36 0.03 -1.79 -0.10
C VAL A 36 0.77 -3.13 -0.07
N ASN A 37 1.99 -3.17 0.45
CA ASN A 37 2.74 -4.41 0.66
C ASN A 37 2.03 -5.40 1.60
N THR A 38 1.05 -4.95 2.39
CA THR A 38 0.17 -5.85 3.17
C THR A 38 -0.80 -6.65 2.28
N ALA A 39 -1.10 -6.16 1.08
CA ALA A 39 -2.00 -6.78 0.13
C ALA A 39 -1.27 -7.57 -0.97
N THR A 40 0.06 -7.41 -1.11
CA THR A 40 0.85 -8.13 -2.12
C THR A 40 1.11 -9.58 -1.74
N THR A 41 1.38 -10.43 -2.74
CA THR A 41 1.68 -11.85 -2.52
C THR A 41 3.06 -12.06 -1.88
N TYR A 42 3.29 -13.27 -1.37
CA TYR A 42 4.60 -13.72 -0.88
C TYR A 42 5.50 -14.31 -1.97
N GLY A 43 5.24 -13.98 -3.24
CA GLY A 43 5.97 -14.51 -4.39
C GLY A 43 7.41 -13.98 -4.45
N TYR A 44 8.34 -14.84 -4.88
CA TYR A 44 9.73 -14.49 -5.13
C TYR A 44 10.21 -15.12 -6.44
N ASP A 45 11.00 -14.37 -7.20
CA ASP A 45 11.74 -14.93 -8.33
C ASP A 45 12.78 -15.95 -7.82
N ARG A 46 12.72 -17.18 -8.32
CA ARG A 46 13.53 -18.29 -7.81
C ARG A 46 15.04 -18.11 -8.07
N VAL A 47 15.43 -17.33 -9.07
CA VAL A 47 16.84 -17.18 -9.47
C VAL A 47 17.50 -16.04 -8.71
N THR A 48 16.84 -14.89 -8.64
CA THR A 48 17.37 -13.66 -8.06
C THR A 48 16.92 -13.42 -6.62
N MET A 49 15.93 -14.18 -6.15
CA MET A 49 15.25 -13.95 -4.87
C MET A 49 14.62 -12.56 -4.77
N MET A 50 14.27 -11.94 -5.91
CA MET A 50 13.57 -10.67 -5.94
C MET A 50 12.08 -10.87 -5.59
N GLN A 51 11.52 -10.01 -4.74
CA GLN A 51 10.10 -10.06 -4.38
C GLN A 51 9.20 -9.73 -5.57
N GLU A 52 8.14 -10.51 -5.76
CA GLU A 52 7.08 -10.21 -6.73
C GLU A 52 6.09 -9.18 -6.16
N SER A 53 6.26 -7.92 -6.55
CA SER A 53 5.49 -6.79 -5.99
C SER A 53 4.37 -6.23 -6.88
N LYS A 54 4.29 -6.67 -8.14
CA LYS A 54 3.37 -6.08 -9.15
C LYS A 54 2.22 -7.00 -9.56
N THR A 55 2.35 -8.30 -9.32
CA THR A 55 1.36 -9.30 -9.75
C THR A 55 0.46 -9.65 -8.57
N THR A 56 -0.66 -8.94 -8.42
CA THR A 56 -1.63 -9.22 -7.35
C THR A 56 -3.04 -8.90 -7.83
N VAL A 57 -3.97 -9.82 -7.59
CA VAL A 57 -5.40 -9.60 -7.81
C VAL A 57 -6.01 -9.07 -6.52
N CYS A 58 -6.78 -8.00 -6.63
CA CYS A 58 -7.50 -7.42 -5.51
C CYS A 58 -9.00 -7.30 -5.82
N GLN A 59 -9.80 -7.21 -4.76
CA GLN A 59 -11.18 -6.74 -4.83
C GLN A 59 -11.20 -5.28 -4.39
N ILE A 60 -11.98 -4.45 -5.07
CA ILE A 60 -12.17 -3.04 -4.72
C ILE A 60 -13.61 -2.88 -4.26
N GLU A 61 -13.78 -2.43 -3.03
CA GLU A 61 -15.08 -2.10 -2.45
C GLU A 61 -15.11 -0.65 -1.96
N ARG A 62 -16.32 -0.11 -1.79
CA ARG A 62 -16.49 1.18 -1.12
C ARG A 62 -16.26 0.98 0.37
N ALA A 63 -15.54 1.91 0.98
CA ALA A 63 -15.38 2.00 2.43
C ALA A 63 -16.72 2.29 3.14
#